data_AF-A0A7Y1VCI7-F1
#
_entry.id   AF-A0A7Y1VCI7-F1
#
_cell.length_a   1.000
_cell.length_b   1.000
_cell.length_c   1.000
_cell.angle_alpha   90.00
_cell.angle_beta   90.00
_cell.angle_gamma   90.00
#
_symmetry.space_group_name_H-M   'P 1'
#
loop_
_entity.id
_entity.type
_entity.pdbx_description
1 polymer ?
#
loop_
_entity_poly.entity_id
_entity_poly.type
_entity_poly.pdbx_seq_one_letter_code
_entity_poly.pdbx_strand_id
1 'polypeptide(L)'
;MTKNCILASNTYCLRTVYNILTYIAAFHVKLIALFNSKLKLGVTGRKQAFKKIESAISSGDRSLWFHCASLGEYEQGLPVFEEIKKDHP
;
A
#
# COMPACT_ATOMS: atom_id res chain seq x y z
N MET A 1 29.03 25.24 19.35
CA MET A 1 29.39 24.01 18.61
C MET A 1 28.15 23.44 17.94
N THR A 2 27.86 23.87 16.72
CA THR A 2 26.80 23.31 15.87
C THR A 2 27.30 22.00 15.27
N LYS A 3 26.82 20.87 15.78
CA LYS A 3 26.99 19.58 15.10
C LYS A 3 26.03 19.57 13.91
N ASN A 4 26.53 19.95 12.74
CA ASN A 4 25.82 19.73 11.48
C ASN A 4 25.62 18.22 11.30
N CYS A 5 24.38 17.77 11.43
CA CYS A 5 24.00 16.37 11.26
C CYS A 5 24.13 16.00 9.78
N ILE A 6 25.27 15.43 9.39
CA ILE A 6 25.58 14.96 8.02
C ILE A 6 24.54 13.92 7.54
N LEU A 7 23.86 13.23 8.47
CA LEU A 7 22.81 12.26 8.15
C LEU A 7 21.55 12.90 7.53
N ALA A 8 21.18 14.12 7.92
CA ALA A 8 19.94 14.74 7.44
C ALA A 8 19.99 15.09 5.95
N SER A 9 21.15 15.52 5.44
CA SER A 9 21.33 15.82 4.01
C SER A 9 21.23 14.56 3.13
N ASN A 10 21.70 13.43 3.64
CA ASN A 10 21.68 12.15 2.94
C ASN A 10 20.26 11.55 2.81
N THR A 11 19.40 11.74 3.82
CA THR A 11 18.02 11.22 3.78
C THR A 11 17.16 11.90 2.71
N TYR A 12 17.39 13.18 2.41
CA TYR A 12 16.68 13.88 1.34
C TYR A 12 17.10 13.38 -0.05
N CYS A 13 18.40 13.12 -0.25
CA CYS A 13 18.92 12.53 -1.48
C CYS A 13 18.33 11.12 -1.70
N LEU A 14 18.41 10.26 -0.67
CA LEU A 14 17.85 8.91 -0.71
C LEU A 14 16.34 8.90 -0.96
N ARG A 15 15.57 9.78 -0.31
CA ARG A 15 14.14 9.93 -0.56
C ARG A 15 13.84 10.35 -1.99
N THR A 16 14.64 11.27 -2.55
CA THR A 16 14.47 11.75 -3.92
C THR A 16 14.74 10.64 -4.92
N VAL A 17 15.85 9.93 -4.78
CA VAL A 17 16.21 8.78 -5.61
C VAL A 17 15.15 7.68 -5.49
N TYR A 18 14.72 7.32 -4.28
CA TYR A 18 13.68 6.34 -4.04
C TYR A 18 12.37 6.69 -4.75
N ASN A 19 11.92 7.95 -4.63
CA ASN A 19 10.70 8.42 -5.29
C ASN A 19 10.83 8.38 -6.81
N ILE A 20 11.95 8.86 -7.38
CA ILE A 20 12.20 8.84 -8.83
C ILE A 20 12.15 7.40 -9.35
N LEU A 21 12.88 6.48 -8.71
CA LEU A 21 12.88 5.07 -9.09
C LEU A 21 11.49 4.43 -8.97
N THR A 22 10.74 4.76 -7.92
CA THR A 22 9.37 4.28 -7.74
C THR A 22 8.43 4.78 -8.85
N TYR A 23 8.54 6.05 -9.26
CA TYR A 23 7.75 6.59 -10.36
C TYR A 23 8.11 5.95 -11.70
N ILE A 24 9.41 5.75 -11.96
CA ILE A 24 9.90 5.06 -13.16
C ILE A 24 9.34 3.62 -13.18
N ALA A 25 9.48 2.87 -12.08
CA ALA A 25 8.95 1.51 -11.98
C ALA A 25 7.42 1.48 -12.20
N ALA A 26 6.68 2.40 -11.57
CA ALA A 26 5.23 2.50 -11.72
C ALA A 26 4.82 2.80 -13.17
N PHE A 27 5.57 3.62 -13.89
CA PHE A 27 5.34 3.90 -15.31
C PHE A 27 5.49 2.62 -16.16
N HIS A 28 6.59 1.89 -15.99
CA HIS A 28 6.83 0.65 -16.74
C HIS A 28 5.78 -0.42 -16.42
N VAL A 29 5.38 -0.59 -15.14
CA VAL A 29 4.32 -1.52 -14.75
C VAL A 29 2.99 -1.18 -15.43
N LYS A 30 2.66 0.11 -15.58
CA LYS A 30 1.44 0.53 -16.31
C LYS A 30 1.51 0.21 -17.79
N LEU A 31 2.68 0.36 -18.43
CA LEU A 31 2.86 0.00 -19.83
C LEU A 31 2.72 -1.52 -20.04
N ILE A 32 3.39 -2.32 -19.22
CA ILE A 32 3.34 -3.79 -19.32
C ILE A 32 1.93 -4.31 -19.01
N ALA A 33 1.19 -3.65 -18.11
CA ALA A 33 -0.20 -3.98 -17.80
C ALA A 33 -1.16 -3.91 -18.99
N LEU A 34 -0.81 -3.22 -20.09
CA LEU A 34 -1.61 -3.24 -21.32
C LEU A 34 -1.64 -4.63 -21.98
N PHE A 35 -0.59 -5.43 -21.75
CA PHE A 35 -0.41 -6.76 -22.36
C PHE A 35 -0.61 -7.91 -21.37
N ASN A 36 -0.67 -7.64 -20.07
CA ASN A 36 -0.82 -8.68 -19.03
C ASN A 36 -2.06 -8.42 -18.15
N SER A 37 -3.01 -9.35 -18.19
CA SER A 37 -4.28 -9.26 -17.45
C SER A 37 -4.08 -9.16 -15.93
N LYS A 38 -3.14 -9.92 -15.35
CA LYS A 38 -2.84 -9.90 -13.91
C LYS A 38 -2.29 -8.54 -13.46
N LEU A 39 -1.36 -7.97 -14.22
CA LEU A 39 -0.82 -6.63 -13.94
C LEU A 39 -1.87 -5.54 -14.15
N LYS A 40 -2.74 -5.68 -15.15
CA LYS A 40 -3.89 -4.79 -15.38
C LYS A 40 -4.84 -4.75 -14.17
N LEU A 41 -5.16 -5.91 -13.59
CA LEU A 41 -5.95 -6.00 -12.37
C LEU A 41 -5.24 -5.31 -11.20
N GLY A 42 -3.93 -5.52 -11.03
CA GLY A 42 -3.15 -4.85 -9.99
C GLY A 42 -3.11 -3.32 -10.12
N VAL A 43 -2.89 -2.80 -11.32
CA VAL A 43 -2.89 -1.34 -11.59
C VAL A 43 -4.28 -0.73 -11.36
N THR A 44 -5.33 -1.38 -11.89
CA THR A 44 -6.71 -0.89 -11.78
C THR A 44 -7.22 -0.97 -10.34
N GLY A 45 -6.92 -2.05 -9.63
CA GLY A 45 -7.29 -2.26 -8.23
C GLY A 45 -6.66 -1.22 -7.31
N ARG A 46 -5.34 -0.97 -7.44
CA ARG A 46 -4.64 0.06 -6.64
C ARG A 46 -5.18 1.47 -6.89
N LYS A 47 -5.60 1.79 -8.11
CA LYS A 47 -6.23 3.10 -8.42
C LYS A 47 -7.51 3.34 -7.60
N GLN A 48 -8.25 2.28 -7.28
CA GLN A 48 -9.51 2.37 -6.53
C GLN A 48 -9.35 2.18 -5.01
N ALA A 49 -8.19 1.73 -4.54
CA ALA A 49 -7.99 1.32 -3.14
C ALA A 49 -8.27 2.44 -2.14
N PHE A 50 -7.66 3.62 -2.31
CA PHE A 50 -7.86 4.75 -1.39
C PHE A 50 -9.32 5.22 -1.37
N LYS A 51 -9.96 5.31 -2.55
CA LYS A 51 -11.38 5.67 -2.65
C LYS A 51 -12.28 4.69 -1.89
N LYS A 52 -12.00 3.38 -1.99
CA LYS A 52 -12.74 2.34 -1.28
C LYS A 52 -12.58 2.46 0.24
N ILE A 53 -11.35 2.68 0.70
CA ILE A 53 -11.03 2.85 2.12
C ILE A 53 -11.75 4.08 2.68
N GLU A 54 -11.63 5.23 2.00
CA GLU A 54 -12.27 6.49 2.40
C GLU A 54 -13.80 6.38 2.42
N SER A 55 -14.39 5.62 1.50
CA SER A 55 -15.85 5.39 1.49
C SER A 55 -16.34 4.38 2.53
N ALA A 56 -15.46 3.55 3.08
CA ALA A 56 -15.82 2.42 3.93
C ALA A 56 -15.50 2.64 5.41
N ILE A 57 -14.65 3.60 5.75
CA ILE A 57 -14.19 3.85 7.12
C ILE A 57 -14.35 5.34 7.45
N SER A 58 -15.01 5.63 8.55
CA SER A 58 -15.11 6.96 9.15
C SER A 58 -14.12 7.12 10.31
N SER A 59 -13.73 8.35 10.63
CA SER A 59 -12.80 8.65 11.73
C SER A 59 -13.30 8.21 13.12
N GLY A 60 -14.60 7.97 13.27
CA GLY A 60 -15.21 7.48 14.51
C GLY A 60 -15.26 5.95 14.63
N ASP A 61 -14.90 5.22 13.58
CA ASP A 61 -15.05 3.77 13.54
C ASP A 61 -13.93 3.08 14.31
N ARG A 62 -14.29 2.08 15.12
CA ARG A 62 -13.31 1.20 15.76
C ARG A 62 -12.83 0.18 14.73
N SER A 63 -11.66 0.45 14.15
CA SER A 63 -11.09 -0.37 13.07
C SER A 63 -10.03 -1.33 13.59
N LEU A 64 -10.10 -2.59 13.18
CA LEU A 64 -9.00 -3.56 13.29
C LEU A 64 -8.23 -3.59 11.98
N TRP A 65 -6.93 -3.30 12.03
CA TRP A 65 -6.07 -3.24 10.85
C TRP A 65 -5.15 -4.45 10.76
N PHE A 66 -5.33 -5.27 9.73
CA PHE A 66 -4.50 -6.44 9.45
C PHE A 66 -3.55 -6.16 8.30
N HIS A 67 -2.27 -6.47 8.49
CA HIS A 67 -1.29 -6.46 7.42
C HIS A 67 -1.14 -7.87 6.84
N CYS A 68 -1.21 -7.99 5.52
CA CYS A 68 -0.93 -9.22 4.77
C CYS A 68 0.15 -8.90 3.74
N ALA A 69 1.21 -9.70 3.68
CA ALA A 69 2.30 -9.52 2.72
C ALA A 69 1.92 -10.01 1.32
N SER A 70 0.89 -10.85 1.19
CA SER A 70 0.38 -11.35 -0.08
C SER A 70 -1.13 -11.63 -0.08
N LEU A 71 -1.70 -11.83 -1.28
CA LEU A 71 -3.10 -12.26 -1.42
C LEU A 71 -3.34 -13.65 -0.80
N GLY A 72 -2.37 -14.56 -0.91
CA GLY A 72 -2.50 -15.91 -0.33
C GLY A 72 -2.56 -15.88 1.20
N GLU A 73 -1.74 -15.04 1.84
CA GLU A 73 -1.83 -14.83 3.29
C GLU A 73 -3.17 -14.22 3.71
N TYR A 74 -3.70 -13.29 2.92
CA TYR A 74 -5.04 -12.73 3.15
C TYR A 74 -6.13 -13.82 3.07
N GLU A 75 -6.11 -14.66 2.04
CA GLU A 75 -7.09 -15.74 1.86
C GLU A 75 -7.00 -16.79 2.97
N GLN A 76 -5.79 -17.10 3.45
CA GLN A 76 -5.57 -17.99 4.58
C GLN A 76 -6.08 -17.39 5.91
N GLY A 77 -5.94 -16.08 6.10
CA GLY A 77 -6.43 -15.36 7.28
C GLY A 77 -7.92 -15.03 7.26
N LEU A 78 -8.58 -15.06 6.09
CA LEU A 78 -9.97 -14.66 5.92
C LEU A 78 -10.95 -15.35 6.91
N PRO A 79 -10.88 -16.67 7.16
CA PRO A 79 -11.77 -17.32 8.14
C PRO A 79 -11.61 -16.76 9.55
N VAL A 80 -10.38 -16.37 9.93
CA VAL A 80 -10.09 -15.77 11.24
C VAL A 80 -10.63 -14.34 11.31
N PHE A 81 -10.49 -13.55 10.24
CA PHE A 81 -11.03 -12.19 10.18
C PHE A 81 -12.55 -12.17 10.29
N GLU A 82 -13.23 -13.12 9.64
CA GLU A 82 -14.69 -13.23 9.69
C GLU A 82 -15.20 -13.59 11.09
N GLU A 83 -14.49 -14.44 11.83
CA GLU A 83 -14.86 -14.77 13.21
C GLU A 83 -14.64 -13.60 14.16
N ILE A 84 -13.47 -12.95 14.09
CA ILE A 84 -13.15 -11.76 14.91
C ILE A 84 -14.17 -10.64 14.70
N LYS A 85 -14.66 -10.45 13.48
CA LYS A 85 -15.66 -9.44 13.15
C LYS A 85 -17.03 -9.69 13.82
N LYS A 86 -17.37 -10.94 14.14
CA LYS A 86 -18.62 -11.27 14.87
C LYS A 86 -18.54 -10.82 16.32
N ASP A 87 -17.37 -10.99 16.94
CA ASP A 87 -17.13 -10.62 18.34
C ASP A 87 -16.90 -9.12 18.52
N HIS A 88 -16.42 -8.43 17.49
CA HIS A 88 -16.12 -7.01 17.48
C HIS A 88 -16.74 -6.28 16.26
N PRO A 89 -18.07 -6.03 16.26
CA PRO A 89 -18.76 -5.37 15.16
C PRO A 89 -18.46 -3.87 15.03
#